data_AF-A0A8T6MGE4-F1
#
_entry.id   AF-A0A8T6MGE4-F1
#
_cell.length_a   1.000
_cell.length_b   1.000
_cell.length_c   1.000
_cell.angle_alpha   90.00
_cell.angle_beta   90.00
_cell.angle_gamma   90.00
#
_symmetry.space_group_name_H-M   'P 1'
#
loop_
_entity.id
_entity.type
_entity.pdbx_description
1 polymer ?
#
loop_
_entity_poly.entity_id
_entity_poly.type
_entity_poly.pdbx_seq_one_letter_code
_entity_poly.pdbx_strand_id
1 'polypeptide(L)'
;MLLKISNKAQMSAPFELLVAIIVMIFVVAAGSYALANLNENTCLGNKRQEMSNLVSSLREVVLGSDLAYRTIDFSTKACYNENNEQTYLRVVDNDRDVCERFCGSGTSCILLQYQYVDEVKLDYKYPIDPVCTYLPTNLVFGSDTDCGIDPDVTNEETIDPTEDNSNIKRGTYKIYKLSNSGPLYKVCMIKIR
;
A
#
# COMPACT_ATOMS: atom_id res chain seq x y z
N MET A 1 -28.08 -75.68 -22.98
CA MET A 1 -27.73 -75.35 -21.58
C MET A 1 -27.49 -73.85 -21.53
N LEU A 2 -28.24 -73.17 -20.67
CA LEU A 2 -28.45 -71.71 -20.64
C LEU A 2 -27.25 -70.93 -20.07
N LEU A 3 -26.89 -69.87 -20.81
CA LEU A 3 -26.54 -68.48 -20.42
C LEU A 3 -25.80 -68.14 -19.11
N LYS A 4 -24.85 -67.21 -19.35
CA LYS A 4 -24.54 -65.95 -18.62
C LYS A 4 -23.32 -65.93 -17.70
N ILE A 5 -22.18 -65.63 -18.31
CA ILE A 5 -21.08 -64.94 -17.63
C ILE A 5 -21.54 -63.48 -17.41
N SER A 6 -21.90 -63.15 -16.18
CA SER A 6 -22.35 -61.82 -15.76
C SER A 6 -21.16 -60.85 -15.67
N ASN A 7 -20.84 -60.17 -16.78
CA ASN A 7 -19.97 -58.99 -16.79
C ASN A 7 -20.74 -57.75 -16.28
N LYS A 8 -21.00 -57.68 -14.97
CA LYS A 8 -21.60 -56.49 -14.32
C LYS A 8 -20.74 -55.85 -13.23
N ALA A 9 -19.48 -56.28 -13.04
CA ALA A 9 -18.66 -55.82 -11.92
C ALA A 9 -17.39 -55.03 -12.30
N GLN A 10 -17.09 -54.80 -13.58
CA GLN A 10 -15.86 -54.12 -14.03
C GLN A 10 -16.09 -52.72 -14.63
N MET A 11 -17.13 -52.00 -14.20
CA MET A 11 -17.31 -50.58 -14.57
C MET A 11 -17.24 -49.60 -13.39
N SER A 12 -17.26 -50.07 -12.13
CA SER A 12 -17.24 -49.19 -10.96
C SER A 12 -15.87 -48.56 -10.72
N ALA A 13 -14.78 -49.35 -10.77
CA ALA A 13 -13.44 -48.87 -10.49
C ALA A 13 -12.97 -47.69 -11.39
N PRO A 14 -13.13 -47.70 -12.73
CA PRO A 14 -12.74 -46.55 -13.56
C PRO A 14 -13.70 -45.36 -13.42
N PHE A 15 -14.98 -45.59 -13.15
CA PHE A 15 -15.95 -44.52 -12.92
C PHE A 15 -15.70 -43.80 -11.58
N GLU A 16 -15.44 -44.56 -10.52
CA GLU A 16 -15.13 -44.04 -9.19
C GLU A 16 -13.82 -43.23 -9.20
N LEU A 17 -12.80 -43.71 -9.93
CA LEU A 17 -11.56 -42.96 -10.15
C LEU A 17 -11.82 -41.63 -10.87
N LEU A 18 -12.67 -41.63 -11.91
CA LEU A 18 -12.99 -40.43 -12.68
C LEU A 18 -13.74 -39.40 -11.82
N VAL A 19 -14.72 -39.84 -11.03
CA VAL A 19 -15.44 -38.97 -10.08
C VAL A 19 -14.48 -38.41 -9.04
N ALA A 20 -13.58 -39.22 -8.48
CA ALA A 20 -12.58 -38.78 -7.51
C ALA A 20 -11.65 -37.70 -8.10
N ILE A 21 -11.18 -37.87 -9.34
CA ILE A 21 -10.34 -36.88 -10.03
C ILE A 21 -11.09 -35.56 -10.23
N ILE A 22 -12.34 -35.61 -10.70
CA ILE A 22 -13.15 -34.41 -10.90
C ILE A 22 -13.33 -33.66 -9.58
N VAL A 23 -13.71 -34.36 -8.50
CA VAL A 23 -13.88 -33.76 -7.17
C VAL A 23 -12.56 -33.15 -6.68
N MET A 24 -11.43 -33.83 -6.88
CA MET A 24 -10.12 -33.32 -6.50
C MET A 24 -9.78 -32.01 -7.22
N ILE A 25 -10.05 -31.92 -8.53
CA ILE A 25 -9.82 -30.69 -9.31
C ILE A 25 -10.69 -29.55 -8.79
N PHE A 26 -11.97 -29.80 -8.50
CA PHE A 26 -12.86 -28.77 -7.95
C PHE A 26 -12.39 -28.28 -6.58
N VAL A 27 -11.99 -29.20 -5.69
CA VAL A 27 -11.49 -28.84 -4.35
C VAL A 27 -10.20 -28.03 -4.45
N VAL A 28 -9.27 -28.42 -5.33
CA VAL A 28 -8.04 -27.66 -5.56
C VAL A 28 -8.35 -26.28 -6.12
N ALA A 29 -9.22 -26.18 -7.13
CA ALA A 29 -9.59 -24.91 -7.73
C ALA A 29 -10.26 -23.96 -6.70
N ALA A 30 -11.23 -24.46 -5.93
CA ALA A 30 -11.89 -23.70 -4.88
C ALA A 30 -10.91 -23.28 -3.77
N GLY A 31 -10.03 -24.19 -3.36
CA GLY A 31 -8.99 -23.92 -2.36
C GLY A 31 -8.00 -22.86 -2.82
N SER A 32 -7.51 -22.95 -4.06
CA SER A 32 -6.61 -21.96 -4.65
C SER A 32 -7.27 -20.59 -4.77
N TYR A 33 -8.53 -20.52 -5.19
CA TYR A 33 -9.28 -19.26 -5.26
C TYR A 33 -9.46 -18.62 -3.88
N ALA A 34 -9.83 -19.42 -2.87
CA ALA A 34 -9.98 -18.93 -1.50
C ALA A 34 -8.65 -18.41 -0.94
N LEU A 35 -7.55 -19.13 -1.17
CA LEU A 35 -6.22 -18.71 -0.72
C LEU A 35 -5.75 -17.42 -1.41
N ALA A 36 -6.00 -17.27 -2.71
CA ALA A 36 -5.66 -16.05 -3.44
C ALA A 36 -6.38 -14.82 -2.86
N ASN A 37 -7.70 -14.93 -2.66
CA ASN A 37 -8.50 -13.85 -2.08
C ASN A 37 -8.09 -13.54 -0.62
N LEU A 38 -7.81 -14.57 0.19
CA LEU A 38 -7.33 -14.37 1.56
C LEU A 38 -5.97 -13.68 1.60
N ASN A 39 -5.04 -14.06 0.72
CA ASN A 39 -3.72 -13.46 0.64
C ASN A 39 -3.80 -11.98 0.24
N GLU A 40 -4.62 -11.64 -0.76
CA GLU A 40 -4.86 -10.26 -1.18
C GLU A 40 -5.45 -9.42 -0.03
N ASN A 41 -6.51 -9.90 0.61
CA ASN A 41 -7.13 -9.19 1.74
C ASN A 41 -6.16 -8.99 2.92
N THR A 42 -5.33 -10.00 3.21
CA THR A 42 -4.31 -9.91 4.26
C THR A 42 -3.26 -8.86 3.91
N CYS A 43 -2.82 -8.81 2.65
CA CYS A 43 -1.86 -7.82 2.19
C CYS A 43 -2.43 -6.39 2.29
N LEU A 44 -3.64 -6.17 1.76
CA LEU A 44 -4.31 -4.86 1.82
C LEU A 44 -4.56 -4.42 3.27
N GLY A 45 -4.89 -5.36 4.17
CA GLY A 45 -5.02 -5.10 5.61
C GLY A 45 -3.71 -4.61 6.24
N ASN A 46 -2.60 -5.30 5.99
CA ASN A 46 -1.28 -4.90 6.46
C ASN A 46 -0.85 -3.54 5.90
N LYS A 47 -1.13 -3.29 4.61
CA LYS A 47 -0.83 -2.01 3.94
C LYS A 47 -1.62 -0.85 4.57
N ARG A 48 -2.91 -1.05 4.85
CA ARG A 48 -3.75 -0.06 5.53
C ARG A 48 -3.21 0.27 6.93
N GLN A 49 -2.76 -0.74 7.68
CA GLN A 49 -2.16 -0.52 9.00
C GLN A 49 -0.87 0.30 8.91
N GLU A 50 0.01 -0.04 7.98
CA GLU A 50 1.28 0.66 7.74
C GLU A 50 1.08 2.10 7.25
N MET A 51 0.11 2.33 6.37
CA MET A 51 -0.32 3.67 5.97
C MET A 51 -0.80 4.49 7.17
N SER A 52 -1.60 3.89 8.07
CA SER A 52 -2.05 4.56 9.29
C SER A 52 -0.89 4.89 10.23
N ASN A 53 0.08 3.99 10.36
CA ASN A 53 1.28 4.21 11.18
C ASN A 53 2.16 5.33 10.61
N LEU A 54 2.33 5.36 9.28
CA LEU A 54 3.04 6.42 8.56
C LEU A 54 2.37 7.78 8.79
N VAL A 55 1.04 7.86 8.63
CA VAL A 55 0.28 9.10 8.88
C VAL A 55 0.44 9.56 10.33
N SER A 56 0.32 8.64 11.30
CA SER A 56 0.51 8.98 12.72
C SER A 56 1.91 9.54 12.98
N SER A 57 2.93 8.91 12.40
CA SER A 57 4.33 9.31 12.59
C SER A 57 4.64 10.66 11.93
N LEU A 58 4.12 10.89 10.72
CA LEU A 58 4.21 12.19 10.04
C LEU A 58 3.54 13.28 10.89
N ARG A 59 2.32 13.01 11.40
CA ARG A 59 1.58 13.96 12.23
C ARG A 59 2.32 14.30 13.52
N GLU A 60 2.86 13.30 14.21
CA GLU A 60 3.65 13.51 15.42
C GLU A 60 4.88 14.38 15.18
N VAL A 61 5.57 14.20 14.06
CA VAL A 61 6.76 15.01 13.72
C VAL A 61 6.37 16.43 13.31
N VAL A 62 5.36 16.57 12.47
CA VAL A 62 4.94 17.86 11.92
C VAL A 62 4.33 18.76 13.01
N LEU A 63 3.47 18.18 13.86
CA LEU A 63 2.79 18.91 14.94
C LEU A 63 3.57 18.89 16.26
N GLY A 64 4.66 18.12 16.32
CA GLY A 64 5.53 18.02 17.49
C GLY A 64 6.37 19.28 17.73
N SER A 65 7.15 19.24 18.81
CA SER A 65 8.15 20.28 19.10
C SER A 65 9.26 20.28 18.05
N ASP A 66 9.95 21.40 17.91
CA ASP A 66 11.13 21.49 17.05
C ASP A 66 12.17 20.43 17.47
N LEU A 67 12.86 19.83 16.48
CA LEU A 67 13.76 18.67 16.63
C LEU A 67 13.07 17.31 16.91
N ALA A 68 11.74 17.23 16.84
CA ALA A 68 11.06 15.93 16.81
C ALA A 68 11.56 15.12 15.60
N TYR A 69 12.05 13.91 15.86
CA TYR A 69 12.42 12.95 14.84
C TYR A 69 11.75 11.61 15.12
N ARG A 70 11.38 10.91 14.04
CA ARG A 70 10.86 9.54 14.08
C ARG A 70 11.55 8.72 13.01
N THR A 71 11.92 7.51 13.37
CA THR A 71 12.31 6.48 12.42
C THR A 71 11.13 5.54 12.28
N ILE A 72 10.70 5.30 11.05
CA ILE A 72 9.63 4.38 10.71
C ILE A 72 10.17 3.30 9.78
N ASP A 73 9.71 2.08 9.95
CA ASP A 73 9.93 1.02 8.98
C ASP A 73 8.63 0.82 8.20
N PHE A 74 8.63 1.19 6.92
CA PHE A 74 7.51 0.93 6.03
C PHE A 74 7.76 -0.43 5.38
N SER A 75 7.33 -1.48 6.06
CA SER A 75 7.77 -2.85 5.77
C SER A 75 6.89 -3.55 4.73
N THR A 76 5.76 -2.95 4.34
CA THR A 76 4.74 -3.65 3.55
C THR A 76 5.23 -3.97 2.15
N LYS A 77 5.07 -5.24 1.77
CA LYS A 77 5.28 -5.70 0.40
C LYS A 77 4.20 -5.15 -0.54
N ALA A 78 4.47 -5.17 -1.83
CA ALA A 78 3.46 -4.98 -2.86
C ALA A 78 2.40 -6.10 -2.77
N CYS A 79 1.13 -5.75 -2.94
CA CYS A 79 0.00 -6.70 -2.92
C CYS A 79 -0.28 -7.31 -4.30
N TYR A 80 0.23 -6.66 -5.33
CA TYR A 80 0.18 -6.89 -6.75
C TYR A 80 1.61 -6.71 -7.30
N ASN A 81 1.74 -6.28 -8.56
CA ASN A 81 3.04 -6.01 -9.16
C ASN A 81 3.65 -4.71 -8.60
N GLU A 82 4.85 -4.79 -8.01
CA GLU A 82 5.57 -3.65 -7.41
C GLU A 82 5.79 -2.50 -8.41
N ASN A 83 5.93 -2.80 -9.70
CA ASN A 83 6.12 -1.77 -10.73
C ASN A 83 4.85 -0.96 -11.04
N ASN A 84 3.68 -1.48 -10.66
CA ASN A 84 2.39 -0.87 -10.96
C ASN A 84 1.70 -0.33 -9.70
N GLU A 85 2.38 -0.40 -8.56
CA GLU A 85 1.88 0.10 -7.29
C GLU A 85 2.59 1.38 -6.88
N GLN A 86 1.80 2.33 -6.40
CA GLN A 86 2.33 3.59 -5.91
C GLN A 86 1.61 4.00 -4.62
N THR A 87 2.39 4.43 -3.63
CA THR A 87 1.91 5.03 -2.38
C THR A 87 2.46 6.44 -2.30
N TYR A 88 1.61 7.45 -2.19
CA TYR A 88 2.01 8.86 -2.25
C TYR A 88 1.05 9.75 -1.45
N LEU A 89 1.50 10.96 -1.10
CA LEU A 89 0.68 12.00 -0.50
C LEU A 89 0.09 12.87 -1.61
N ARG A 90 -1.23 12.81 -1.78
CA ARG A 90 -1.95 13.72 -2.65
C ARG A 90 -2.29 14.99 -1.90
N VAL A 91 -1.78 16.12 -2.39
CA VAL A 91 -2.24 17.45 -1.98
C VAL A 91 -3.54 17.75 -2.74
N VAL A 92 -4.59 18.05 -1.99
CA VAL A 92 -5.91 18.41 -2.52
C VAL A 92 -6.14 19.87 -2.18
N ASP A 93 -6.25 20.72 -3.21
CA ASP A 93 -6.45 22.15 -3.08
C ASP A 93 -7.79 22.59 -3.63
N ASN A 94 -8.50 23.43 -2.87
CA ASN A 94 -9.80 24.01 -3.23
C ASN A 94 -10.88 22.99 -3.63
N ASP A 95 -10.78 21.75 -3.14
CA ASP A 95 -11.79 20.71 -3.33
C ASP A 95 -12.38 20.31 -1.98
N ARG A 96 -13.40 21.08 -1.60
CA ARG A 96 -14.12 20.90 -0.35
C ARG A 96 -14.82 19.54 -0.28
N ASP A 97 -15.38 19.06 -1.39
CA ASP A 97 -16.15 17.81 -1.39
C ASP A 97 -15.26 16.61 -1.09
N VAL A 98 -14.07 16.57 -1.69
CA VAL A 98 -13.06 15.53 -1.41
C VAL A 98 -12.57 15.62 0.03
N CYS A 99 -12.23 16.81 0.52
CA CYS A 99 -11.72 16.97 1.87
C CYS A 99 -12.78 16.71 2.95
N GLU A 100 -14.03 17.13 2.76
CA GLU A 100 -15.13 16.78 3.67
C GLU A 100 -15.40 15.27 3.67
N ARG A 101 -15.33 14.60 2.51
CA ARG A 101 -15.55 13.17 2.42
C ARG A 101 -14.50 12.34 3.18
N PHE A 102 -13.23 12.69 3.09
CA PHE A 102 -12.14 11.88 3.67
C PHE A 102 -11.61 12.42 5.00
N CYS A 103 -11.61 13.73 5.21
CA CYS A 103 -11.11 14.40 6.42
C CYS A 103 -12.23 14.98 7.30
N GLY A 104 -13.48 14.99 6.84
CA GLY A 104 -14.63 15.52 7.59
C GLY A 104 -14.75 17.05 7.60
N SER A 105 -13.76 17.79 7.10
CA SER A 105 -13.78 19.26 7.01
C SER A 105 -12.64 19.81 6.14
N GLY A 106 -12.74 21.08 5.74
CA GLY A 106 -11.67 21.83 5.06
C GLY A 106 -11.88 21.99 3.55
N THR A 107 -11.27 23.03 2.97
CA THR A 107 -11.23 23.24 1.51
C THR A 107 -9.96 22.71 0.86
N SER A 108 -8.91 22.48 1.67
CA SER A 108 -7.66 21.85 1.24
C SER A 108 -7.24 20.83 2.29
N CYS A 109 -6.65 19.73 1.85
CA CYS A 109 -6.21 18.63 2.71
C CYS A 109 -5.12 17.80 2.03
N ILE A 110 -4.36 17.04 2.81
CA ILE A 110 -3.36 16.10 2.30
C ILE A 110 -3.86 14.68 2.60
N LEU A 111 -3.94 13.85 1.56
CA LEU A 111 -4.43 12.47 1.63
C LEU A 111 -3.30 11.50 1.29
N LEU A 112 -3.10 10.47 2.11
CA LEU A 112 -2.24 9.35 1.74
C LEU A 112 -3.03 8.38 0.85
N GLN A 113 -2.57 8.20 -0.38
CA GLN A 113 -3.21 7.37 -1.39
C GLN A 113 -2.37 6.14 -1.72
N TYR A 114 -3.05 5.04 -1.99
CA TYR A 114 -2.47 3.82 -2.53
C TYR A 114 -3.18 3.48 -3.83
N GLN A 115 -2.42 3.44 -4.92
CA GLN A 115 -2.91 3.17 -6.26
C GLN A 115 -2.21 1.98 -6.89
N TYR A 116 -2.96 1.27 -7.74
CA TYR A 116 -2.49 0.13 -8.51
C TYR A 116 -2.99 0.25 -9.96
N VAL A 117 -2.11 0.01 -10.94
CA VAL A 117 -2.49 -0.06 -12.36
C VAL A 117 -2.74 -1.52 -12.75
N ASP A 118 -3.98 -1.82 -13.16
CA ASP A 118 -4.35 -3.12 -13.70
C ASP A 118 -3.81 -3.26 -15.13
N GLU A 119 -2.73 -4.02 -15.33
CA GLU A 119 -2.07 -4.19 -16.63
C GLU A 119 -3.02 -4.68 -17.73
N VAL A 120 -4.06 -5.44 -17.37
CA VAL A 120 -4.99 -6.02 -18.34
C VAL A 120 -5.96 -4.97 -18.87
N LYS A 121 -6.33 -4.00 -18.02
CA LYS A 121 -7.34 -2.97 -18.33
C LYS A 121 -6.76 -1.58 -18.57
N LEU A 122 -5.48 -1.38 -18.24
CA LEU A 122 -4.78 -0.08 -18.23
C LEU A 122 -5.55 0.98 -17.43
N ASP A 123 -6.12 0.56 -16.30
CA ASP A 123 -6.97 1.39 -15.45
C ASP A 123 -6.41 1.49 -14.03
N TYR A 124 -6.58 2.68 -13.43
CA TYR A 124 -6.14 2.96 -12.06
C TYR A 124 -7.17 2.46 -11.07
N LYS A 125 -6.73 1.63 -10.12
CA LYS A 125 -7.55 1.13 -9.02
C LYS A 125 -7.01 1.64 -7.69
N TYR A 126 -7.95 1.89 -6.79
CA TYR A 126 -7.70 2.33 -5.41
C TYR A 126 -8.30 1.30 -4.46
N PRO A 127 -7.61 0.17 -4.21
CA PRO A 127 -8.14 -0.90 -3.36
C PRO A 127 -8.20 -0.53 -1.87
N ILE A 128 -7.53 0.56 -1.48
CA ILE A 128 -7.59 1.15 -0.15
C ILE A 128 -8.08 2.58 -0.29
N ASP A 129 -9.15 2.92 0.44
CA ASP A 129 -9.64 4.30 0.50
C ASP A 129 -8.52 5.26 0.96
N PRO A 130 -8.44 6.47 0.37
CA PRO A 130 -7.52 7.51 0.81
C PRO A 130 -7.59 7.76 2.33
N VAL A 131 -6.44 7.83 2.97
CA VAL A 131 -6.35 8.11 4.41
C VAL A 131 -6.06 9.60 4.60
N CYS A 132 -6.93 10.30 5.32
CA CYS A 132 -6.67 11.69 5.68
C CYS A 132 -5.46 11.78 6.61
N THR A 133 -4.51 12.65 6.27
CA THR A 133 -3.29 12.81 7.09
C THR A 133 -3.46 13.77 8.26
N TYR A 134 -4.46 14.67 8.20
CA TYR A 134 -4.65 15.80 9.12
C TYR A 134 -3.39 16.68 9.27
N LEU A 135 -2.54 16.68 8.26
CA LEU A 135 -1.37 17.55 8.19
C LEU A 135 -1.81 18.95 7.72
N PRO A 136 -1.10 20.00 8.17
CA PRO A 136 -1.35 21.35 7.70
C PRO A 136 -0.95 21.47 6.22
N THR A 137 -1.69 22.26 5.44
CA THR A 137 -1.53 22.34 3.98
C THR A 137 -0.35 23.20 3.53
N ASN A 138 0.23 23.99 4.43
CA ASN A 138 1.48 24.73 4.25
C ASN A 138 2.73 23.87 4.59
N LEU A 139 2.63 22.56 4.39
CA LEU A 139 3.72 21.59 4.56
C LEU A 139 4.59 21.58 3.30
N VAL A 140 5.90 21.62 3.48
CA VAL A 140 6.89 21.55 2.40
C VAL A 140 7.94 20.51 2.75
N PHE A 141 8.21 19.58 1.85
CA PHE A 141 9.29 18.62 2.03
C PHE A 141 10.63 19.22 1.60
N GLY A 142 11.67 19.01 2.40
CA GLY A 142 13.01 19.51 2.14
C GLY A 142 13.77 18.65 1.14
N SER A 143 14.65 19.28 0.37
CA SER A 143 15.64 18.60 -0.49
C SER A 143 16.82 18.03 0.30
N ASP A 144 17.69 17.23 -0.33
CA ASP A 144 18.91 16.69 0.31
C ASP A 144 19.73 17.77 1.02
N THR A 145 19.93 18.91 0.36
CA THR A 145 20.67 20.05 0.91
C THR A 145 19.99 20.67 2.14
N ASP A 146 18.66 20.76 2.13
CA ASP A 146 17.88 21.28 3.26
C ASP A 146 17.95 20.34 4.47
N CYS A 147 18.02 19.06 4.19
CA CYS A 147 18.07 17.97 5.16
C CYS A 147 19.49 17.64 5.60
N GLY A 148 20.49 18.43 5.18
CA GLY A 148 21.89 18.23 5.54
C GLY A 148 22.43 16.86 5.10
N ILE A 149 21.85 16.27 4.05
CA ILE A 149 22.32 15.03 3.45
C ILE A 149 23.39 15.39 2.43
N ASP A 150 24.52 14.69 2.54
CA ASP A 150 25.50 14.64 1.46
C ASP A 150 25.28 13.33 0.69
N PRO A 151 24.63 13.37 -0.49
CA PRO A 151 24.29 12.17 -1.26
C PRO A 151 25.53 11.44 -1.79
N ASP A 152 26.69 12.09 -1.84
CA ASP A 152 27.94 11.47 -2.28
C ASP A 152 28.63 10.68 -1.14
N VAL A 153 28.21 10.91 0.11
CA VAL A 153 28.83 10.33 1.32
C VAL A 153 27.89 9.37 2.04
N THR A 154 26.58 9.59 1.95
CA THR A 154 25.58 8.84 2.69
C THR A 154 24.69 8.01 1.76
N ASN A 155 24.32 6.79 2.16
CA ASN A 155 23.34 5.97 1.45
C ASN A 155 21.89 6.43 1.76
N GLU A 156 21.70 7.74 1.91
CA GLU A 156 20.45 8.37 2.31
C GLU A 156 19.90 9.19 1.14
N GLU A 157 18.58 9.20 0.95
CA GLU A 157 17.91 9.92 -0.14
C GLU A 157 16.69 10.63 0.42
N THR A 158 16.58 11.96 0.22
CA THR A 158 15.33 12.66 0.53
C THR A 158 14.23 12.25 -0.44
N ILE A 159 13.02 12.15 0.10
CA ILE A 159 11.82 11.88 -0.67
C ILE A 159 10.83 12.98 -0.37
N ASP A 160 10.35 13.61 -1.42
CA ASP A 160 9.13 14.39 -1.39
C ASP A 160 7.97 13.47 -1.77
N PRO A 161 7.15 12.98 -0.82
CA PRO A 161 6.02 12.12 -1.10
C PRO A 161 4.84 12.86 -1.75
N THR A 162 4.93 14.17 -1.98
CA THR A 162 3.86 14.97 -2.62
C THR A 162 4.04 15.13 -4.13
N GLU A 163 5.21 14.80 -4.67
CA GLU A 163 5.45 14.88 -6.12
C GLU A 163 4.70 13.79 -6.90
N ASP A 164 4.27 14.11 -8.13
CA ASP A 164 3.43 13.25 -9.00
C ASP A 164 4.06 11.88 -9.35
N ASN A 165 5.37 11.73 -9.15
CA ASN A 165 6.10 10.46 -9.38
C ASN A 165 6.72 9.88 -8.11
N SER A 166 6.43 10.48 -6.96
CA SER A 166 6.90 9.98 -5.69
C SER A 166 6.22 8.66 -5.36
N ASN A 167 7.01 7.72 -4.83
CA ASN A 167 6.48 6.46 -4.35
C ASN A 167 7.17 6.11 -3.05
N ILE A 168 6.39 6.07 -1.97
CA ILE A 168 6.82 5.58 -0.67
C ILE A 168 6.95 4.05 -0.77
N LYS A 169 8.12 3.63 -1.22
CA LYS A 169 8.48 2.21 -1.37
C LYS A 169 8.76 1.57 -0.02
N ARG A 170 8.91 0.26 0.00
CA ARG A 170 9.40 -0.44 1.18
C ARG A 170 10.76 0.10 1.63
N GLY A 171 10.95 0.26 2.93
CA GLY A 171 12.21 0.67 3.53
C GLY A 171 12.06 1.43 4.84
N THR A 172 13.19 1.78 5.43
CA THR A 172 13.25 2.58 6.66
C THR A 172 13.34 4.05 6.31
N TYR A 173 12.51 4.87 6.95
CA TYR A 173 12.47 6.30 6.76
C TYR A 173 12.75 7.04 8.07
N LYS A 174 13.57 8.09 7.98
CA LYS A 174 13.79 9.05 9.04
C LYS A 174 13.04 10.33 8.71
N ILE A 175 12.14 10.74 9.58
CA ILE A 175 11.30 11.92 9.41
C ILE A 175 11.61 12.90 10.54
N TYR A 176 11.90 14.15 10.22
CA TYR A 176 12.08 15.19 11.21
C TYR A 176 11.70 16.57 10.70
N LYS A 177 11.31 17.45 11.62
CA LYS A 177 10.96 18.84 11.32
C LYS A 177 12.21 19.71 11.40
N LEU A 178 12.38 20.61 10.42
CA LEU A 178 13.47 21.59 10.45
C LEU A 178 13.13 22.75 11.39
N SER A 179 14.08 23.10 12.26
CA SER A 179 13.93 24.12 13.32
C SER A 179 13.75 25.54 12.79
N ASN A 180 14.11 25.81 11.54
CA ASN A 180 14.14 27.15 10.95
C ASN A 180 13.04 27.35 9.88
N SER A 181 11.87 26.73 10.10
CA SER A 181 10.83 26.58 9.07
C SER A 181 9.89 27.78 8.89
N GLY A 182 9.96 28.78 9.78
CA GLY A 182 9.15 30.01 9.65
C GLY A 182 7.64 29.72 9.72
N PRO A 183 6.80 30.38 8.89
CA PRO A 183 5.36 30.08 8.83
C PRO A 183 5.02 28.81 8.03
N LEU A 184 6.01 28.16 7.40
CA LEU A 184 5.83 26.91 6.68
C LEU A 184 6.23 25.74 7.57
N TYR A 185 5.61 24.58 7.42
CA TYR A 185 6.09 23.36 8.08
C TYR A 185 7.09 22.70 7.14
N LYS A 186 8.40 22.94 7.35
CA LYS A 186 9.44 22.29 6.53
C LYS A 186 9.87 20.97 7.17
N VAL A 187 9.69 19.87 6.46
CA VAL A 187 9.92 18.50 6.96
C VAL A 187 10.87 17.75 6.04
N CYS A 188 11.79 17.01 6.63
CA CYS A 188 12.67 16.10 5.91
C CYS A 188 12.14 14.67 6.08
N MET A 189 11.91 13.99 4.97
CA MET A 189 11.64 12.55 4.94
C MET A 189 12.76 11.88 4.16
N ILE A 190 13.58 11.11 4.85
CA ILE A 190 14.80 10.51 4.31
C ILE A 190 14.63 9.00 4.29
N LYS A 191 14.88 8.37 3.14
CA LYS A 191 15.01 6.92 3.07
C LYS A 191 16.43 6.50 3.40
N ILE A 192 16.56 5.59 4.36
CA ILE A 192 17.81 4.94 4.73
C ILE A 192 17.90 3.64 3.90
N ARG A 193 18.89 3.52 3.02
CA ARG A 193 19.12 2.29 2.24
C ARG A 193 19.84 1.22 3.02
#